data_AF-A0A933BI87-F1
#
_entry.id   AF-A0A933BI87-F1
#
_cell.length_a   1.000
_cell.length_b   1.000
_cell.length_c   1.000
_cell.angle_alpha   90.00
_cell.angle_beta   90.00
_cell.angle_gamma   90.00
#
_symmetry.space_group_name_H-M   'P 1'
#
loop_
_entity.id
_entity.type
_entity.pdbx_description
1 polymer ?
#
loop_
_entity_poly.entity_id
_entity_poly.type
_entity_poly.pdbx_seq_one_letter_code
_entity_poly.pdbx_strand_id
1 'polypeptide(L)'
;MEETEAQLFARLREADPEFRRLAEKHRDFDVKISEFDRIYYLTSEQERKRKELQKLKLRIKDEMYVIMRQYRVRHVTTANEK
;
A
#
# COMPACT_ATOMS: atom_id res chain seq x y z
N MET A 1 -17.19 17.34 -5.14
CA MET A 1 -16.36 16.43 -5.94
C MET A 1 -15.85 15.37 -4.98
N GLU A 2 -16.25 14.12 -5.16
CA GLU A 2 -15.66 13.02 -4.39
C GLU A 2 -14.16 12.97 -4.71
N GLU A 3 -13.29 13.23 -3.73
CA GLU A 3 -11.87 12.95 -3.87
C GLU A 3 -11.72 11.47 -4.21
N THR A 4 -11.27 11.19 -5.44
CA THR A 4 -11.01 9.81 -5.87
C THR A 4 -9.94 9.19 -4.99
N GLU A 5 -9.98 7.87 -4.78
CA GLU A 5 -8.96 7.17 -3.99
C GLU A 5 -7.53 7.48 -4.46
N ALA A 6 -7.34 7.69 -5.77
CA ALA A 6 -6.07 8.10 -6.35
C ALA A 6 -5.61 9.50 -5.88
N GLN A 7 -6.52 10.46 -5.76
CA GLN A 7 -6.22 11.80 -5.24
C GLN A 7 -5.88 11.76 -3.76
N LEU A 8 -6.68 11.05 -2.96
CA LEU A 8 -6.42 10.88 -1.54
C LEU A 8 -5.08 10.16 -1.31
N PHE A 9 -4.77 9.15 -2.13
CA PHE A 9 -3.50 8.44 -2.10
C PHE A 9 -2.31 9.38 -2.39
N ALA A 10 -2.40 10.20 -3.44
CA ALA A 10 -1.34 11.14 -3.78
C ALA A 10 -1.11 12.16 -2.65
N ARG A 11 -2.21 12.69 -2.11
CA ARG A 11 -2.15 13.66 -1.00
C ARG A 11 -1.57 13.06 0.27
N LEU A 12 -2.00 11.85 0.65
CA LEU A 12 -1.45 11.10 1.78
C LEU A 12 0.02 10.78 1.60
N ARG A 13 0.45 10.45 0.39
CA ARG A 13 1.86 10.19 0.09
C ARG A 13 2.74 11.43 0.29
N GLU A 14 2.21 12.63 0.10
CA GLU A 14 2.93 13.89 0.33
C GLU A 14 2.78 14.40 1.77
N ALA A 15 1.59 14.27 2.35
CA ALA A 15 1.27 14.76 3.68
C ALA A 15 1.73 13.83 4.81
N ASP A 16 1.79 12.52 4.55
CA ASP A 16 2.07 11.49 5.54
C ASP A 16 3.35 10.69 5.18
N PRO A 17 4.43 10.84 5.97
CA PRO A 17 5.69 10.15 5.72
C PRO A 17 5.60 8.64 5.95
N GLU A 18 4.66 8.15 6.77
CA GLU A 18 4.44 6.72 6.95
C GLU A 18 3.79 6.11 5.71
N PHE A 19 2.77 6.78 5.16
CA PHE A 19 2.14 6.38 3.91
C PHE A 19 3.14 6.37 2.74
N ARG A 20 4.03 7.36 2.67
CA ARG A 20 5.13 7.37 1.70
C ARG A 20 6.03 6.15 1.82
N ARG A 21 6.47 5.81 3.03
CA ARG A 21 7.31 4.63 3.30
C ARG A 21 6.58 3.34 2.94
N LEU A 22 5.29 3.24 3.23
CA LEU A 22 4.45 2.10 2.85
C LEU A 22 4.36 1.96 1.32
N ALA A 23 4.13 3.05 0.60
CA ALA A 23 4.09 3.05 -0.86
C ALA A 23 5.44 2.65 -1.48
N GLU A 24 6.56 3.10 -0.91
CA GLU A 24 7.90 2.69 -1.35
C GLU A 24 8.15 1.19 -1.11
N LYS A 25 7.81 0.68 0.07
CA LYS A 25 7.89 -0.75 0.38
C LYS A 25 6.97 -1.59 -0.51
N HIS A 26 5.76 -1.11 -0.81
CA HIS A 26 4.84 -1.79 -1.74
C HIS A 26 5.49 -1.96 -3.11
N ARG A 27 6.13 -0.89 -3.62
CA ARG A 27 6.84 -0.93 -4.91
C ARG A 27 8.05 -1.86 -4.88
N ASP A 28 8.82 -1.86 -3.80
CA ASP A 28 9.96 -2.77 -3.60
C ASP A 28 9.50 -4.25 -3.62
N PHE A 29 8.40 -4.57 -2.95
CA PHE A 29 7.82 -5.91 -2.99
C PHE A 29 7.31 -6.28 -4.38
N ASP A 30 6.72 -5.34 -5.12
CA ASP A 30 6.26 -5.57 -6.49
C ASP A 30 7.44 -5.92 -7.42
N VAL A 31 8.54 -5.16 -7.31
CA VAL A 31 9.78 -5.42 -8.05
C VAL A 31 10.31 -6.81 -7.70
N LYS A 32 10.46 -7.13 -6.41
CA LYS A 32 10.95 -8.44 -5.97
C LYS A 32 10.06 -9.58 -6.47
N ILE A 33 8.73 -9.44 -6.37
CA ILE A 33 7.79 -10.44 -6.90
C ILE A 33 7.98 -10.59 -8.42
N SER A 34 8.16 -9.50 -9.16
CA SER A 34 8.39 -9.53 -10.60
C SER A 34 9.73 -10.19 -10.95
N GLU A 35 10.78 -10.00 -10.15
CA GLU A 35 12.04 -10.73 -10.32
C GLU A 35 11.85 -12.23 -10.12
N PHE A 36 11.08 -12.65 -9.11
CA PHE A 36 10.70 -14.06 -8.96
C PHE A 36 9.83 -14.56 -10.12
N ASP A 37 8.92 -13.74 -10.64
CA ASP A 37 8.04 -14.11 -11.76
C ASP A 37 8.81 -14.30 -13.07
N ARG A 38 9.93 -13.57 -13.25
CA ARG A 38 10.84 -13.74 -14.39
C ARG A 38 11.64 -15.05 -14.33
N ILE A 39 11.76 -15.67 -13.16
CA ILE A 39 12.49 -16.93 -13.00
C ILE A 39 11.54 -18.08 -13.39
N TYR A 40 11.84 -18.73 -14.51
CA TYR A 40 11.00 -19.80 -15.08
C TYR A 40 10.88 -21.04 -14.17
N TYR A 41 11.90 -21.30 -13.35
CA TYR A 41 11.93 -22.41 -12.39
C TYR A 41 12.31 -21.89 -11.01
N LEU A 42 11.30 -21.45 -10.25
CA LEU A 42 11.48 -21.08 -8.86
C LEU A 42 11.78 -22.33 -8.03
N THR A 43 12.82 -22.27 -7.20
CA THR A 43 13.05 -23.32 -6.20
C THR A 43 12.01 -23.23 -5.08
N SER A 44 11.82 -24.31 -4.31
CA SER A 44 10.84 -24.32 -3.21
C SER A 44 11.04 -23.20 -2.19
N GLU A 45 12.29 -22.77 -1.98
CA GLU A 45 12.61 -21.59 -1.15
C GLU A 45 12.15 -20.28 -1.81
N GLN A 46 12.34 -20.13 -3.12
CA GLN A 46 11.92 -18.94 -3.85
C GLN A 46 10.40 -18.84 -3.98
N GLU A 47 9.69 -19.96 -4.17
CA GLU A 47 8.22 -19.97 -4.11
C GLU A 47 7.68 -19.52 -2.74
N ARG A 48 8.32 -19.99 -1.65
CA ARG A 48 7.99 -19.53 -0.30
C ARG A 48 8.22 -18.03 -0.17
N LYS A 49 9.40 -17.53 -0.60
CA LYS A 49 9.70 -16.09 -0.59
C LYS A 49 8.70 -15.27 -1.41
N ARG A 50 8.31 -15.73 -2.61
CA ARG A 50 7.29 -15.07 -3.45
C ARG A 50 5.94 -15.00 -2.72
N LYS A 51 5.50 -16.09 -2.09
CA LYS A 51 4.27 -16.11 -1.28
C LYS A 51 4.36 -15.19 -0.06
N GLU A 52 5.50 -15.14 0.62
CA GLU A 52 5.72 -14.21 1.72
C GLU A 52 5.66 -12.75 1.26
N LEU A 53 6.29 -12.43 0.13
CA LEU A 53 6.23 -11.09 -0.47
C LEU A 53 4.80 -10.70 -0.87
N GLN A 54 4.03 -11.63 -1.43
CA GLN A 54 2.60 -11.38 -1.71
C GLN A 54 1.80 -11.09 -0.43
N LYS A 55 2.05 -11.83 0.65
CA LYS A 55 1.42 -11.55 1.95
C LYS A 55 1.84 -10.19 2.50
N LEU A 56 3.13 -9.84 2.42
CA LEU A 56 3.63 -8.55 2.86
C LEU A 56 3.02 -7.40 2.04
N LYS A 57 2.92 -7.56 0.72
CA LYS A 57 2.24 -6.62 -0.17
C LYS A 57 0.78 -6.41 0.24
N LEU A 58 0.07 -7.49 0.59
CA LEU A 58 -1.31 -7.40 1.09
C LEU A 58 -1.37 -6.63 2.42
N ARG A 59 -0.48 -6.92 3.37
CA ARG A 59 -0.40 -6.18 4.64
C ARG A 59 -0.15 -4.69 4.44
N ILE A 60 0.75 -4.32 3.53
CA ILE A 60 1.01 -2.91 3.22
C ILE A 60 -0.23 -2.26 2.61
N LYS A 61 -0.93 -2.95 1.70
CA LYS A 61 -2.20 -2.46 1.17
C LYS A 61 -3.20 -2.23 2.31
N ASP A 62 -3.36 -3.16 3.23
CA ASP A 62 -4.21 -3.01 4.42
C ASP A 62 -3.82 -1.79 5.27
N GLU A 63 -2.53 -1.59 5.58
CA GLU A 63 -2.07 -0.41 6.34
C GLU A 63 -2.38 0.90 5.60
N MET A 64 -2.22 0.93 4.28
CA MET A 64 -2.57 2.09 3.47
C MET A 64 -4.08 2.37 3.51
N TYR A 65 -4.92 1.33 3.48
CA TYR A 65 -6.37 1.47 3.66
C TYR A 65 -6.74 1.98 5.05
N VAL A 66 -6.04 1.54 6.09
CA VAL A 66 -6.24 2.04 7.47
C VAL A 66 -5.95 3.54 7.55
N ILE A 67 -4.85 4.00 6.96
CA ILE A 67 -4.50 5.44 6.92
C ILE A 67 -5.55 6.22 6.13
N MET A 68 -5.95 5.73 4.95
CA MET A 68 -7.02 6.35 4.16
C MET A 68 -8.34 6.45 4.93
N ARG A 69 -8.71 5.39 5.66
CA ARG A 69 -9.92 5.35 6.46
C ARG A 69 -9.86 6.36 7.61
N GLN A 70 -8.73 6.44 8.31
CA GLN A 70 -8.52 7.45 9.36
C GLN A 70 -8.66 8.87 8.80
N TYR A 71 -8.09 9.13 7.61
CA TYR A 71 -8.23 10.42 6.95
C TYR A 71 -9.67 10.73 6.58
N ARG A 72 -10.41 9.77 5.99
CA ARG A 72 -11.84 9.94 5.69
C ARG A 72 -12.67 10.24 6.94
N VAL A 73 -12.42 9.52 8.04
CA VAL A 73 -13.12 9.74 9.32
C VAL A 73 -12.82 11.13 9.85
N ARG A 74 -11.53 11.53 9.90
CA ARG A 74 -11.12 12.85 10.39
C ARG A 74 -11.67 14.01 9.54
N HIS A 75 -11.76 13.81 8.22
CA HIS A 75 -12.31 14.80 7.30
C HIS A 75 -13.85 14.91 7.43
N VAL A 76 -14.54 13.80 7.73
CA VAL A 76 -15.99 13.79 8.01
C VAL A 76 -16.32 14.49 9.33
N THR A 77 -15.54 14.28 10.40
CA THR A 77 -15.79 14.94 11.69
C THR A 77 -15.68 16.47 11.60
N THR A 78 -14.77 16.98 10.77
CA THR A 78 -14.58 18.43 10.58
C THR A 78 -15.73 19.09 9.81
N ALA A 79 -16.51 18.32 9.03
CA ALA A 79 -17.66 18.82 8.29
C ALA A 79 -18.96 18.88 9.11
N ASN A 80 -18.99 18.27 10.30
CA ASN A 80 -20.21 18.15 11.11
C ASN A 80 -20.29 19.14 12.29
N GLU A 81 -19.35 20.09 12.37
CA GLU A 81 -19.32 21.16 13.39
C GLU A 81 -19.54 22.58 12.78
N LYS A 82 -20.07 22.68 11.55
CA LYS A 82 -20.49 23.96 10.95
C LYS A 82 -21.97 24.00 10.64
#